data_AF-A0A0D2IZ49-F1
#
_entry.id   AF-A0A0D2IZ49-F1
#
_cell.length_a   1.000
_cell.length_b   1.000
_cell.length_c   1.000
_cell.angle_alpha   90.00
_cell.angle_beta   90.00
_cell.angle_gamma   90.00
#
_symmetry.space_group_name_H-M   'P 1'
#
loop_
_entity.id
_entity.type
_entity.pdbx_description
1 polymer ?
#
loop_
_entity_poly.entity_id
_entity_poly.type
_entity_poly.pdbx_seq_one_letter_code
_entity_poly.pdbx_strand_id
1 'polypeptide(L)'
;MRQGGGRSLLQSSNGPSLGNSGAENRALTPHADLDEKIRLRDPYVAPLNVLQVLALQSLRSFHEGGALPDYARDYNPSNPEVIDLLSRDPNQKKDEKHPFQAAMDDCLLISIKGISAGMQNTG
;
A
#
# COMPACT_ATOMS: atom_id res chain seq x y z
N MET A 1 6.72 9.50 66.15
CA MET A 1 5.56 8.96 65.40
C MET A 1 6.08 8.04 64.32
N ARG A 2 5.63 6.76 64.33
CA ARG A 2 5.65 5.69 63.28
C ARG A 2 6.94 5.51 62.44
N GLN A 3 7.73 4.45 62.66
CA GLN A 3 7.57 3.05 62.18
C GLN A 3 7.45 2.86 60.65
N GLY A 4 8.36 2.01 60.15
CA GLY A 4 8.43 1.39 58.80
C GLY A 4 9.91 1.35 58.36
N GLY A 5 10.73 0.32 58.58
CA GLY A 5 10.46 -1.12 58.44
C GLY A 5 10.17 -1.42 56.97
N GLY A 6 10.98 -2.07 56.15
CA GLY A 6 12.27 -2.73 56.29
C GLY A 6 12.56 -3.47 54.97
N ARG A 7 13.85 -3.80 54.76
CA ARG A 7 14.37 -4.88 53.90
C ARG A 7 14.41 -4.69 52.37
N SER A 8 15.64 -4.32 52.00
CA SER A 8 16.45 -4.67 50.83
C SER A 8 16.31 -6.09 50.24
N LEU A 9 16.83 -6.19 49.01
CA LEU A 9 17.33 -7.35 48.25
C LEU A 9 16.32 -8.16 47.42
N LEU A 10 16.40 -8.04 46.10
CA LEU A 10 16.99 -9.08 45.25
C LEU A 10 17.15 -8.63 43.77
N GLN A 11 18.27 -9.08 43.21
CA GLN A 11 18.78 -8.88 41.85
C GLN A 11 17.79 -9.26 40.73
N SER A 12 17.90 -8.59 39.59
CA SER A 12 17.65 -9.19 38.27
C SER A 12 18.34 -8.37 37.18
N SER A 13 19.66 -8.54 37.09
CA SER A 13 20.41 -8.29 35.87
C SER A 13 20.10 -9.42 34.87
N ASN A 14 19.47 -9.13 33.74
CA ASN A 14 19.45 -10.05 32.60
C ASN A 14 19.91 -9.29 31.35
N GLY A 15 21.21 -9.34 31.12
CA GLY A 15 21.78 -9.12 29.79
C GLY A 15 21.43 -10.28 28.85
N PRO A 16 21.75 -10.17 27.55
CA PRO A 16 21.42 -11.21 26.58
C PRO A 16 22.33 -12.43 26.80
N SER A 17 21.72 -13.55 27.18
CA SER A 17 22.38 -14.85 27.29
C SER A 17 22.65 -15.43 25.89
N LEU A 18 23.93 -15.54 25.53
CA LEU A 18 24.42 -16.30 24.38
C LEU A 18 24.69 -17.75 24.85
N GLY A 19 24.08 -18.72 24.15
CA GLY A 19 24.25 -20.18 24.34
C GLY A 19 23.02 -20.83 25.00
N ASN A 20 22.51 -21.98 24.59
CA ASN A 20 23.13 -23.08 23.85
C ASN A 20 22.03 -23.98 23.23
N SER A 21 22.37 -24.56 22.08
CA SER A 21 21.83 -25.78 21.46
C SER A 21 20.56 -26.42 22.03
N GLY A 22 19.47 -26.28 21.28
CA GLY A 22 18.36 -27.21 21.23
C GLY A 22 17.72 -27.06 19.86
N ALA A 23 17.99 -27.99 18.95
CA ALA A 23 17.26 -28.15 17.70
C ALA A 23 15.84 -28.64 18.04
N GLU A 24 15.09 -27.79 18.71
CA GLU A 24 13.68 -28.00 18.95
C GLU A 24 13.04 -27.72 17.60
N ASN A 25 12.46 -28.77 17.01
CA ASN A 25 11.46 -28.67 15.95
C ASN A 25 10.55 -27.50 16.30
N ARG A 26 10.83 -26.34 15.69
CA ARG A 26 9.93 -25.20 15.71
C ARG A 26 8.76 -25.72 14.92
N ALA A 27 7.83 -26.39 15.61
CA ALA A 27 6.57 -26.80 15.07
C ALA A 27 6.04 -25.54 14.41
N LEU A 28 6.09 -25.51 13.08
CA LEU A 28 5.63 -24.41 12.27
C LEU A 28 4.19 -24.24 12.70
N THR A 29 3.92 -23.25 13.55
CA THR A 29 2.55 -22.94 13.88
C THR A 29 1.91 -22.65 12.54
N PRO A 30 0.79 -23.31 12.19
CA PRO A 30 0.21 -23.17 10.85
C PRO A 30 -0.09 -21.71 10.47
N HIS A 31 -0.20 -20.85 11.48
CA HIS A 31 -0.37 -19.41 11.35
C HIS A 31 0.94 -18.65 11.03
N ALA A 32 2.13 -19.12 11.43
CA ALA A 32 3.38 -18.41 11.17
C ALA A 32 3.73 -18.34 9.67
N ASP A 33 3.46 -19.40 8.90
CA ASP A 33 3.66 -19.42 7.45
C ASP A 33 2.66 -18.50 6.73
N LEU A 34 1.42 -18.42 7.22
CA LEU A 34 0.41 -17.50 6.69
C LEU A 34 0.76 -16.04 7.00
N ASP A 35 1.15 -15.74 8.24
CA ASP A 35 1.57 -14.41 8.67
C ASP A 35 2.79 -13.94 7.89
N GLU A 36 3.76 -14.82 7.66
CA GLU A 36 4.92 -14.53 6.81
C GLU A 36 4.51 -14.22 5.37
N LYS A 37 3.64 -15.05 4.77
CA LYS A 37 3.12 -14.81 3.41
C LYS A 37 2.35 -13.51 3.28
N ILE A 38 1.60 -13.09 4.30
CA ILE A 38 0.90 -11.79 4.31
C ILE A 38 1.92 -10.66 4.40
N ARG A 39 2.87 -10.73 5.34
CA ARG A 39 3.91 -9.70 5.53
C ARG A 39 4.79 -9.50 4.29
N LEU A 40 5.01 -10.56 3.50
CA LEU A 40 5.74 -10.46 2.24
C LEU A 40 4.99 -9.67 1.16
N ARG A 41 3.65 -9.50 1.27
CA ARG A 41 2.84 -8.72 0.33
C ARG A 41 2.75 -7.24 0.71
N ASP A 42 2.82 -6.92 2.00
CA ASP A 42 2.75 -5.55 2.54
C ASP A 42 3.63 -4.52 1.79
N PRO A 43 4.92 -4.77 1.47
CA PRO A 43 5.75 -3.79 0.78
C PRO A 43 5.31 -3.48 -0.65
N TYR A 44 4.47 -4.32 -1.26
CA TYR A 44 3.92 -4.10 -2.61
C TYR A 44 2.51 -3.54 -2.58
N VAL A 45 1.71 -3.88 -1.56
CA VAL A 45 0.35 -3.35 -1.39
C VAL A 45 0.37 -1.92 -0.85
N ALA A 46 1.27 -1.59 0.08
CA ALA A 46 1.31 -0.26 0.67
C ALA A 46 1.60 0.87 -0.34
N PRO A 47 2.55 0.75 -1.28
CA PRO A 47 2.73 1.77 -2.32
C PRO A 47 1.53 1.91 -3.25
N LEU A 48 0.85 0.80 -3.59
CA LEU A 48 -0.37 0.85 -4.40
C LEU A 48 -1.50 1.59 -3.69
N ASN A 49 -1.64 1.45 -2.38
CA ASN A 49 -2.61 2.22 -1.59
C ASN A 49 -2.30 3.73 -1.65
N VAL A 50 -1.02 4.12 -1.50
CA VAL A 50 -0.61 5.52 -1.60
C VAL A 50 -0.90 6.08 -3.00
N LEU A 51 -0.53 5.34 -4.04
CA LEU A 51 -0.79 5.72 -5.44
C LEU A 51 -2.29 5.88 -5.72
N GLN A 52 -3.11 4.96 -5.20
CA GLN A 52 -4.56 5.01 -5.34
C GLN A 52 -5.16 6.26 -4.69
N VAL A 53 -4.69 6.65 -3.51
CA VAL A 53 -5.14 7.88 -2.84
C VAL A 53 -4.78 9.12 -3.66
N LEU A 54 -3.57 9.18 -4.19
CA LEU A 54 -3.12 10.30 -5.03
C LEU A 54 -3.91 10.39 -6.35
N ALA A 55 -4.17 9.25 -7.00
CA ALA A 55 -4.99 9.19 -8.20
C ALA A 55 -6.43 9.66 -7.93
N LEU A 56 -7.05 9.18 -6.85
CA LEU A 56 -8.39 9.59 -6.43
C LEU A 56 -8.47 11.08 -6.10
N GLN A 57 -7.49 11.62 -5.38
CA GLN A 57 -7.43 13.04 -5.08
C GLN A 57 -7.39 13.86 -6.37
N SER A 58 -6.52 13.47 -7.30
CA SER A 58 -6.32 14.18 -8.57
C SER A 58 -7.55 14.13 -9.47
N LEU A 59 -8.21 12.97 -9.56
CA LEU A 59 -9.46 12.82 -10.31
C LEU A 59 -10.60 13.65 -9.73
N ARG A 60 -10.76 13.66 -8.39
CA ARG A 60 -11.81 14.44 -7.72
C ARG A 60 -11.59 15.94 -7.90
N SER A 61 -10.36 16.42 -7.70
CA SER A 61 -10.03 17.83 -7.93
C SER A 61 -10.22 18.25 -9.39
N PHE A 62 -9.86 17.39 -10.34
CA PHE A 62 -10.10 17.64 -11.76
C PHE A 62 -11.61 17.69 -12.09
N HIS A 63 -12.42 16.81 -11.48
CA HIS A 63 -13.86 16.81 -11.70
C HIS A 63 -14.56 18.04 -11.10
N GLU A 64 -14.11 18.53 -9.94
CA GLU A 64 -14.69 19.70 -9.27
C GLU A 64 -14.28 21.03 -9.93
N GLY A 65 -13.02 21.17 -10.33
CA GLY A 65 -12.45 22.44 -10.80
C GLY A 65 -12.10 22.50 -12.28
N GLY A 66 -12.12 21.38 -13.00
CA GLY A 66 -11.67 21.27 -14.40
C GLY A 66 -10.18 21.56 -14.63
N ALA A 67 -9.45 21.95 -13.59
CA ALA A 67 -8.05 22.33 -13.65
C ALA A 67 -7.15 21.12 -13.39
N LEU A 68 -6.12 20.98 -14.21
CA LEU A 68 -5.08 19.98 -14.00
C LEU A 68 -4.25 20.33 -12.76
N PRO A 69 -3.81 19.33 -11.98
CA PRO A 69 -2.82 19.55 -10.91
C PRO A 69 -1.55 20.21 -11.46
N ASP A 70 -0.84 20.96 -10.62
CA ASP A 70 0.35 21.71 -11.03
C ASP A 70 1.42 20.85 -11.72
N TYR A 71 1.61 19.62 -11.24
CA TYR A 71 2.56 18.67 -11.83
C TYR A 71 2.12 18.09 -13.18
N ALA A 72 0.85 18.23 -13.54
CA ALA A 72 0.25 17.70 -14.77
C ALA A 72 -0.28 18.79 -15.70
N ARG A 73 0.00 20.07 -15.39
CA ARG A 73 -0.50 21.22 -16.17
C ARG A 73 -0.09 21.15 -17.65
N ASP A 74 1.13 20.69 -17.92
CA ASP A 74 1.68 20.57 -19.26
C ASP A 74 1.52 19.14 -19.82
N TYR A 75 0.66 18.32 -19.23
CA TYR A 75 0.45 16.94 -19.66
C TYR A 75 -0.33 16.91 -20.98
N ASN A 76 0.42 16.78 -22.08
CA ASN A 76 -0.12 16.59 -23.42
C ASN A 76 0.67 15.49 -24.16
N PRO A 77 0.21 14.23 -24.15
CA PRO A 77 0.93 13.14 -24.80
C PRO A 77 0.94 13.34 -26.32
N SER A 78 2.14 13.45 -26.91
CA SER A 78 2.30 13.60 -28.38
C SER A 78 2.51 12.28 -29.12
N ASN A 79 2.73 11.17 -28.40
CA ASN A 79 2.96 9.85 -28.99
C ASN A 79 1.62 9.23 -29.44
N PRO A 80 1.47 8.86 -30.73
CA PRO A 80 0.23 8.30 -31.26
C PRO A 80 -0.19 6.98 -30.58
N GLU A 81 0.75 6.15 -30.14
CA GLU A 81 0.43 4.89 -29.45
C GLU A 81 -0.15 5.14 -28.06
N VAL A 82 0.35 6.16 -27.37
CA VAL A 82 -0.14 6.56 -26.05
C VAL A 82 -1.54 7.15 -26.17
N ILE A 83 -1.77 7.98 -27.19
CA ILE A 83 -3.10 8.53 -27.49
C ILE A 83 -4.08 7.40 -27.80
N ASP A 84 -3.69 6.44 -28.66
CA ASP A 84 -4.53 5.29 -28.96
C ASP A 84 -4.88 4.52 -27.69
N LEU A 85 -3.90 4.20 -26.85
CA LEU A 85 -4.09 3.50 -25.58
C LEU A 85 -5.09 4.22 -24.66
N LEU A 86 -4.93 5.53 -24.47
CA LEU A 86 -5.79 6.33 -23.60
C LEU A 86 -7.22 6.50 -24.14
N SER A 87 -7.42 6.27 -25.44
CA SER A 87 -8.74 6.31 -26.10
C SER A 87 -9.41 4.93 -26.24
N ARG A 88 -8.86 3.87 -25.62
CA ARG A 88 -9.35 2.48 -25.80
C ARG A 88 -10.61 2.12 -25.05
N ASP A 89 -11.13 2.96 -24.17
CA ASP A 89 -12.36 2.63 -23.44
C ASP A 89 -13.55 2.52 -24.43
N PRO A 90 -14.12 1.32 -24.64
CA PRO A 90 -15.14 1.08 -25.65
C PRO A 90 -16.47 1.79 -25.33
N ASN A 91 -16.65 2.28 -24.10
CA ASN A 91 -17.86 2.98 -23.68
C ASN A 91 -17.71 4.51 -23.72
N GLN A 92 -16.52 5.03 -24.07
CA GLN A 92 -16.23 6.47 -24.15
C GLN A 92 -16.23 6.92 -25.60
N LYS A 93 -16.76 8.12 -25.88
CA LYS A 93 -16.53 8.77 -27.18
C LYS A 93 -15.09 9.30 -27.20
N LYS A 94 -14.39 9.12 -28.32
CA LYS A 94 -12.95 9.46 -28.47
C LYS A 94 -12.59 10.90 -28.12
N ASP A 95 -13.54 11.83 -28.14
CA ASP A 95 -13.32 13.26 -27.90
C ASP A 95 -13.74 13.74 -26.50
N GLU A 96 -14.23 12.87 -25.63
CA GLU A 96 -14.96 13.27 -24.42
C GLU A 96 -14.09 13.30 -23.15
N LYS A 97 -12.93 12.62 -23.14
CA LYS A 97 -12.07 12.50 -21.96
C LYS A 97 -10.70 13.14 -22.17
N HIS A 98 -10.29 13.99 -21.23
CA HIS A 98 -8.94 14.54 -21.24
C HIS A 98 -7.90 13.42 -21.05
N PRO A 99 -6.76 13.41 -21.79
CA PRO A 99 -5.76 12.34 -21.69
C PRO A 99 -5.25 12.09 -20.26
N PHE A 100 -5.15 13.15 -19.45
CA PHE A 100 -4.81 13.04 -18.02
C PHE A 100 -5.83 12.20 -17.25
N GLN A 101 -7.12 12.45 -17.48
CA GLN A 101 -8.19 11.74 -16.79
C GLN A 101 -8.19 10.26 -17.17
N ALA A 102 -8.04 9.95 -18.46
CA ALA A 102 -7.89 8.57 -18.93
C ALA A 102 -6.69 7.87 -18.26
N ALA A 103 -5.54 8.53 -18.18
CA ALA A 103 -4.35 7.98 -17.55
C ALA A 103 -4.53 7.75 -16.05
N MET A 104 -5.22 8.66 -15.34
CA MET A 104 -5.51 8.51 -13.92
C MET A 104 -6.54 7.40 -13.64
N ASP A 105 -7.53 7.21 -14.52
CA ASP A 105 -8.50 6.12 -14.40
C ASP A 105 -7.85 4.76 -14.62
N ASP A 106 -6.96 4.63 -15.61
CA ASP A 106 -6.17 3.41 -15.82
C ASP A 106 -5.26 3.12 -14.63
N CYS A 107 -4.59 4.16 -14.10
CA CYS A 107 -3.76 4.05 -12.90
C CYS A 107 -4.57 3.54 -11.70
N LEU A 108 -5.78 4.09 -11.49
CA LEU A 108 -6.70 3.66 -10.44
C LEU A 108 -7.17 2.22 -10.65
N LEU A 109 -7.48 1.82 -11.89
CA LEU A 109 -7.90 0.45 -12.19
C LEU A 109 -6.77 -0.56 -11.92
N ILE A 110 -5.53 -0.21 -12.26
CA ILE A 110 -4.35 -1.03 -11.97
C ILE A 110 -4.15 -1.16 -10.47
N SER A 111 -4.28 -0.07 -9.70
CA SER A 111 -4.12 -0.12 -8.24
C SER A 111 -5.21 -0.97 -7.58
N ILE A 112 -6.47 -0.82 -8.01
CA ILE A 112 -7.59 -1.64 -7.53
C ILE A 112 -7.28 -3.13 -7.74
N LYS A 113 -6.90 -3.51 -8.96
CA LYS A 113 -6.56 -4.92 -9.28
C LYS A 113 -5.38 -5.43 -8.43
N GLY A 114 -4.33 -4.62 -8.30
CA GLY A 114 -3.14 -4.99 -7.53
C GLY A 114 -3.43 -5.19 -6.03
N ILE A 115 -4.20 -4.28 -5.43
CA ILE A 115 -4.61 -4.37 -4.02
C ILE A 115 -5.53 -5.57 -3.82
N SER A 116 -6.53 -5.76 -4.68
CA SER A 116 -7.41 -6.94 -4.61
C SER A 116 -6.63 -8.25 -4.72
N ALA A 117 -5.62 -8.33 -5.60
CA ALA A 117 -4.75 -9.49 -5.72
C ALA A 117 -3.87 -9.74 -4.48
N GLY A 118 -3.41 -8.68 -3.81
CA GLY A 118 -2.61 -8.76 -2.58
C GLY A 118 -3.44 -9.14 -1.36
N MET A 119 -4.63 -8.54 -1.21
CA MET A 119 -5.53 -8.74 -0.07
C MET A 119 -6.27 -10.09 -0.13
N GLN A 120 -6.58 -10.58 -1.33
CA GLN A 120 -7.29 -11.84 -1.55
C GLN A 120 -8.64 -11.90 -0.80
N ASN A 121 -8.96 -13.03 -0.17
CA ASN A 121 -10.22 -13.25 0.53
C ASN A 121 -10.24 -12.51 1.87
N THR A 122 -11.20 -11.58 2.01
CA THR A 122 -11.39 -10.79 3.23
C THR A 122 -12.81 -10.87 3.79
N GLY A 123 -13.69 -11.68 3.18
CA GLY A 123 -15.10 -11.84 3.54
C GLY A 123 -15.39 -13.13 4.29
#